data_AF-A0A8C4DB32-F1
#
_entry.id   AF-A0A8C4DB32-F1
#
_cell.length_a   1.000
_cell.length_b   1.000
_cell.length_c   1.000
_cell.angle_alpha   90.00
_cell.angle_beta   90.00
_cell.angle_gamma   90.00
#
_symmetry.space_group_name_H-M   'P 1'
#
loop_
_entity.id
_entity.type
_entity.pdbx_description
1 polymer ?
#
loop_
_entity_poly.entity_id
_entity_poly.type
_entity_poly.pdbx_seq_one_letter_code
_entity_poly.pdbx_strand_id
1 'polypeptide(L)'
;PVLNRRCVIMKVMDFTTEKYLEAQRQSAAAIMILLPKNISSVPHDNVQSFMVSESEALLKETLMPVYVVPEDEQLLYMYEEVKQAAATRTSSIFIRVLRSMVTATAFQILVSNNSPIKAITDNTIVTLEGVLPGTGEDAPTIVITAHYDSFGLAPWLSYGADSNGSGVTILLELARLFQKLYSSPSTRPPYNLMFSLTGGGKYNFLGTKRWIEENLDHAESSLLHDNVAFVLCLDTLANSDKLYMHVSRPPKQDTPIQSFIQQMEEVVSSRFPWVKVGLVHKKINLVESTVAWEHERYSLRRIPSFTLSHLEDPKSELRGSILDTMSQVDFRKLKRNGIIIAEALARYMYNLSDKGSPKDVQVFKGQLVRDGRMSNLMSFLTSVPRASQLLDKEPSHILLVNSLEHEFKRYLQQVHRHAFRQDKRDPDITFFDQMDQPIVMYRVKPAAFDLFLGGCIAAYLGIVYYAIQKGTQTRDWIGFEHP
;
A
#
# COMPACT_ATOMS: atom_id res chain seq x y z
N PRO A 1 -20.23 18.38 -19.52
CA PRO A 1 -20.41 19.71 -18.88
C PRO A 1 -19.08 20.08 -18.21
N VAL A 2 -18.68 21.35 -18.24
CA VAL A 2 -17.40 21.77 -17.64
C VAL A 2 -17.54 21.76 -16.11
N LEU A 3 -16.63 21.07 -15.41
CA LEU A 3 -16.60 20.92 -13.95
C LEU A 3 -15.65 21.92 -13.27
N ASN A 4 -15.30 23.00 -13.96
CA ASN A 4 -14.48 24.09 -13.42
C ASN A 4 -15.02 24.55 -12.06
N ARG A 5 -14.13 24.61 -11.05
CA ARG A 5 -14.43 24.96 -9.65
C ARG A 5 -15.38 23.99 -8.92
N ARG A 6 -15.55 22.77 -9.41
CA ARG A 6 -16.33 21.71 -8.74
C ARG A 6 -15.44 20.56 -8.32
N CYS A 7 -15.66 20.06 -7.12
CA CYS A 7 -15.07 18.82 -6.63
C CYS A 7 -15.96 17.64 -7.00
N VAL A 8 -15.38 16.56 -7.54
CA VAL A 8 -16.09 15.31 -7.83
C VAL A 8 -15.91 14.37 -6.65
N ILE A 9 -17.02 13.94 -6.05
CA ILE A 9 -17.02 13.03 -4.91
C ILE A 9 -17.34 11.63 -5.41
N MET A 10 -16.46 10.67 -5.12
CA MET A 10 -16.62 9.26 -5.51
C MET A 10 -16.48 8.37 -4.29
N LYS A 11 -17.37 7.40 -4.11
CA LYS A 11 -17.11 6.28 -3.19
C LYS A 11 -16.13 5.31 -3.84
N VAL A 12 -15.45 4.49 -3.04
CA VAL A 12 -14.57 3.41 -3.55
C VAL A 12 -15.26 2.58 -4.64
N MET A 13 -16.53 2.22 -4.45
CA MET A 13 -17.29 1.42 -5.42
C MET A 13 -17.60 2.14 -6.74
N ASP A 14 -17.57 3.48 -6.73
CA ASP A 14 -17.83 4.30 -7.91
C ASP A 14 -16.55 4.66 -8.65
N PHE A 15 -15.38 4.52 -8.01
CA PHE A 15 -14.11 4.91 -8.57
C PHE A 15 -13.68 3.95 -9.68
N THR A 16 -13.51 4.50 -10.88
CA THR A 16 -13.08 3.78 -12.08
C THR A 16 -12.15 4.67 -12.88
N THR A 17 -11.21 4.09 -13.64
CA THR A 17 -10.30 4.85 -14.51
C THR A 17 -11.07 5.74 -15.48
N GLU A 18 -12.19 5.26 -16.03
CA GLU A 18 -13.01 6.03 -16.96
C GLU A 18 -13.57 7.30 -16.33
N LYS A 19 -14.17 7.20 -15.14
CA LYS A 19 -14.71 8.36 -14.42
C LYS A 19 -13.61 9.30 -13.94
N TYR A 20 -12.46 8.76 -13.54
CA TYR A 20 -11.29 9.57 -13.18
C TYR A 20 -10.82 10.40 -14.37
N LEU A 21 -10.68 9.80 -15.55
CA LEU A 21 -10.30 10.48 -16.78
C LEU A 21 -11.38 11.44 -17.27
N GLU A 22 -12.66 11.09 -17.09
CA GLU A 22 -13.77 11.99 -17.42
C GLU A 22 -13.72 13.26 -16.57
N ALA A 23 -13.50 13.12 -15.25
CA ALA A 23 -13.35 14.26 -14.35
C ALA A 23 -12.15 15.14 -14.74
N GLN A 24 -11.02 14.53 -15.13
CA GLN A 24 -9.86 15.24 -15.65
C GLN A 24 -10.17 15.99 -16.96
N ARG A 25 -10.83 15.34 -17.93
CA ARG A 25 -11.24 15.96 -19.21
C ARG A 25 -12.25 17.10 -19.02
N GLN A 26 -13.09 17.01 -17.99
CA GLN A 26 -14.07 18.05 -17.66
C GLN A 26 -13.46 19.20 -16.83
N SER A 27 -12.15 19.17 -16.58
CA SER A 27 -11.43 20.17 -15.79
C SER A 27 -12.03 20.34 -14.39
N ALA A 28 -12.34 19.21 -13.74
CA ALA A 28 -12.73 19.21 -12.34
C ALA A 28 -11.64 19.86 -11.47
N ALA A 29 -12.07 20.60 -10.44
CA ALA A 29 -11.13 21.30 -9.56
C ALA A 29 -10.39 20.36 -8.61
N ALA A 30 -11.04 19.25 -8.22
CA ALA A 30 -10.49 18.21 -7.37
C ALA A 30 -11.33 16.93 -7.50
N ILE A 31 -10.75 15.79 -7.10
CA ILE A 31 -11.48 14.56 -6.81
C ILE A 31 -11.37 14.27 -5.31
N MET A 32 -12.46 13.85 -4.69
CA MET A 32 -12.50 13.37 -3.32
C MET A 32 -13.03 11.93 -3.31
N ILE A 33 -12.17 11.00 -2.91
CA ILE A 33 -12.46 9.57 -2.79
C ILE A 33 -12.84 9.28 -1.34
N LEU A 34 -14.05 8.74 -1.13
CA LEU A 34 -14.56 8.34 0.18
C LEU A 34 -14.19 6.89 0.46
N LEU A 35 -13.38 6.68 1.50
CA LEU A 35 -12.90 5.37 1.93
C LEU A 35 -13.80 4.83 3.06
N PRO A 36 -14.46 3.66 2.90
CA PRO A 36 -15.36 3.14 3.93
C PRO A 36 -14.61 2.79 5.22
N LYS A 37 -15.21 3.10 6.38
CA LYS A 37 -14.63 2.76 7.70
C LYS A 37 -14.38 1.26 7.85
N ASN A 38 -15.26 0.44 7.30
CA ASN A 38 -15.13 -1.01 7.31
C ASN A 38 -14.86 -1.52 5.89
N ILE A 39 -13.59 -1.72 5.55
CA ILE A 39 -13.18 -2.25 4.24
C ILE A 39 -13.69 -3.68 4.04
N SER A 40 -13.91 -4.45 5.12
CA SER A 40 -14.41 -5.82 5.05
C SER A 40 -15.86 -5.92 4.58
N SER A 41 -16.64 -4.83 4.62
CA SER A 41 -18.00 -4.82 4.07
C SER A 41 -18.04 -4.59 2.57
N VAL A 42 -16.92 -4.19 1.96
CA VAL A 42 -16.83 -3.96 0.51
C VAL A 42 -16.69 -5.32 -0.19
N PRO A 43 -17.51 -5.62 -1.21
CA PRO A 43 -17.36 -6.84 -2.00
C PRO A 43 -15.96 -6.95 -2.62
N HIS A 44 -15.40 -8.16 -2.69
CA HIS A 44 -14.06 -8.41 -3.21
C HIS A 44 -13.90 -7.91 -4.65
N ASP A 45 -14.92 -8.06 -5.49
CA ASP A 45 -14.92 -7.59 -6.88
C ASP A 45 -14.74 -6.06 -6.98
N ASN A 46 -15.37 -5.32 -6.06
CA ASN A 46 -15.24 -3.86 -6.00
C ASN A 46 -13.85 -3.44 -5.50
N VAL A 47 -13.29 -4.18 -4.55
CA VAL A 47 -11.91 -3.95 -4.08
C VAL A 47 -10.92 -4.15 -5.23
N GLN A 48 -11.06 -5.26 -5.96
CA GLN A 48 -10.19 -5.55 -7.10
C GLN A 48 -10.34 -4.49 -8.21
N SER A 49 -11.59 -4.11 -8.54
CA SER A 49 -11.84 -3.04 -9.52
C SER A 49 -11.23 -1.70 -9.11
N PHE A 50 -11.26 -1.38 -7.81
CA PHE A 50 -10.64 -0.17 -7.27
C PHE A 50 -9.11 -0.25 -7.41
N MET A 51 -8.49 -1.37 -7.01
CA MET A 51 -7.05 -1.58 -7.11
C MET A 51 -6.54 -1.42 -8.55
N VAL A 52 -7.29 -1.95 -9.53
CA VAL A 52 -7.00 -1.75 -10.96
C VAL A 52 -7.07 -0.29 -11.36
N SER A 53 -8.13 0.40 -10.94
CA SER A 53 -8.29 1.82 -11.26
C SER A 53 -7.24 2.70 -10.57
N GLU A 54 -6.81 2.31 -9.36
CA GLU A 54 -5.80 3.00 -8.56
C GLU A 54 -4.43 2.90 -9.22
N SER A 55 -4.04 1.70 -9.66
CA SER A 55 -2.76 1.47 -10.34
C SER A 55 -2.67 2.24 -11.66
N GLU A 56 -3.75 2.28 -12.44
CA GLU A 56 -3.83 3.04 -13.68
C GLU A 56 -3.83 4.55 -13.45
N ALA A 57 -4.53 5.03 -12.40
CA ALA A 57 -4.56 6.45 -12.05
C ALA A 57 -3.18 6.96 -11.62
N LEU A 58 -2.40 6.14 -10.89
CA LEU A 58 -1.05 6.48 -10.44
C LEU A 58 -0.04 6.64 -11.59
N LEU A 59 -0.29 6.04 -12.75
CA LEU A 59 0.55 6.18 -13.95
C LEU A 59 0.23 7.45 -14.76
N LYS A 60 -0.81 8.20 -14.39
CA LYS A 60 -1.29 9.36 -15.13
C LYS A 60 -0.80 10.65 -14.49
N GLU A 61 -0.17 11.51 -15.28
CA GLU A 61 0.14 12.86 -14.83
C GLU A 61 -1.14 13.69 -14.70
N THR A 62 -1.29 14.37 -13.58
CA THR A 62 -2.46 15.22 -13.29
C THR A 62 -2.06 16.44 -12.48
N LEU A 63 -2.66 17.58 -12.81
CA LEU A 63 -2.62 18.81 -11.99
C LEU A 63 -3.85 18.91 -11.07
N MET A 64 -4.83 18.04 -11.26
CA MET A 64 -6.04 17.98 -10.46
C MET A 64 -5.73 17.23 -9.15
N PRO A 65 -5.89 17.88 -7.98
CA PRO A 65 -5.65 17.23 -6.70
C PRO A 65 -6.68 16.12 -6.45
N VAL A 66 -6.18 15.02 -5.87
CA VAL A 66 -6.98 13.86 -5.48
C VAL A 66 -6.85 13.70 -3.97
N TYR A 67 -7.96 13.84 -3.26
CA TYR A 67 -8.03 13.66 -1.82
C TYR A 67 -8.67 12.30 -1.52
N VAL A 68 -8.10 11.56 -0.58
CA VAL A 68 -8.70 10.34 -0.04
C VAL A 68 -9.08 10.61 1.41
N VAL A 69 -10.35 10.42 1.73
CA VAL A 69 -10.89 10.77 3.05
C VAL A 69 -11.65 9.57 3.61
N PRO A 70 -11.38 9.13 4.84
CA PRO A 70 -12.20 8.13 5.49
C PRO A 70 -13.64 8.64 5.65
N GLU A 71 -14.62 7.78 5.41
CA GLU A 71 -16.02 8.12 5.51
C GLU A 71 -16.34 8.60 6.93
N ASP A 72 -17.07 9.70 7.03
CA ASP A 72 -17.65 10.21 8.26
C ASP A 72 -19.17 10.39 8.10
N GLU A 73 -19.93 10.33 9.19
CA GLU A 73 -21.40 10.45 9.15
C GLU A 73 -21.84 11.78 8.54
N GLN A 74 -21.14 12.88 8.89
CA GLN A 74 -21.44 14.20 8.35
C GLN A 74 -21.14 14.24 6.84
N LEU A 75 -20.02 13.66 6.43
CA LEU A 75 -19.59 13.60 5.03
C LEU A 75 -20.54 12.77 4.17
N LEU A 76 -21.05 11.65 4.71
CA LEU A 76 -22.04 10.80 4.06
C LEU A 76 -23.40 11.50 3.91
N TYR A 77 -23.87 12.21 4.94
CA TYR A 77 -25.08 13.02 4.85
C TYR A 77 -24.97 14.06 3.71
N MET A 78 -23.83 14.76 3.63
CA MET A 78 -23.57 15.74 2.59
C MET A 78 -23.46 15.11 1.20
N TYR A 79 -22.82 13.95 1.09
CA TYR A 79 -22.75 13.21 -0.17
C TYR A 79 -24.14 12.86 -0.69
N GLU A 80 -25.05 12.38 0.17
CA GLU A 80 -26.43 12.09 -0.21
C GLU A 80 -27.20 13.36 -0.61
N GLU A 81 -26.98 14.48 0.07
CA GLU A 81 -27.58 15.78 -0.30
C GLU A 81 -27.13 16.23 -1.71
N VAL A 82 -25.82 16.14 -1.99
CA VAL A 82 -25.26 16.46 -3.32
C VAL A 82 -25.81 15.52 -4.39
N LYS A 83 -25.93 14.23 -4.08
CA LYS A 83 -26.46 13.21 -4.99
C LYS A 83 -27.93 13.45 -5.31
N GLN A 84 -28.76 13.75 -4.30
CA GLN A 84 -30.16 14.11 -4.50
C GLN A 84 -30.30 15.38 -5.36
N ALA A 85 -29.50 16.41 -5.08
CA ALA A 85 -29.47 17.64 -5.86
C ALA A 85 -29.10 17.37 -7.33
N ALA A 86 -28.13 16.49 -7.59
CA ALA A 86 -27.74 16.08 -8.94
C ALA A 86 -28.82 15.25 -9.65
N ALA A 87 -29.55 14.39 -8.92
CA ALA A 87 -30.62 13.54 -9.45
C ALA A 87 -31.88 14.31 -9.85
N THR A 88 -32.19 15.45 -9.20
CA THR A 88 -33.31 16.33 -9.56
C THR A 88 -33.20 17.05 -10.92
N ARG A 89 -32.22 16.66 -11.77
CA ARG A 89 -32.03 17.15 -13.14
C ARG A 89 -33.22 16.95 -14.09
N THR A 90 -34.22 16.14 -13.71
CA THR A 90 -35.45 15.83 -14.46
C THR A 90 -36.57 16.86 -14.30
N SER A 91 -36.40 17.90 -13.48
CA SER A 91 -37.40 18.95 -13.28
C SER A 91 -37.29 20.08 -14.32
N SER A 92 -38.39 20.79 -14.57
CA SER A 92 -38.45 21.87 -15.57
C SER A 92 -37.42 22.96 -15.30
N ILE A 93 -36.92 23.59 -16.37
CA ILE A 93 -35.82 24.57 -16.31
C ILE A 93 -36.09 25.70 -15.31
N PHE A 94 -37.34 26.18 -15.22
CA PHE A 94 -37.73 27.25 -14.32
C PHE A 94 -37.67 26.84 -12.84
N ILE A 95 -38.21 25.66 -12.50
CA ILE A 95 -38.16 25.10 -11.14
C ILE A 95 -36.72 24.84 -10.73
N ARG A 96 -35.89 24.35 -11.67
CA ARG A 96 -34.47 24.11 -11.44
C ARG A 96 -33.71 25.41 -11.15
N VAL A 97 -33.95 26.48 -11.91
CA VAL A 97 -33.30 27.78 -11.69
C VAL A 97 -33.71 28.34 -10.33
N LEU A 98 -35.02 28.39 -10.04
CA LEU A 98 -35.54 28.96 -8.80
C LEU A 98 -35.08 28.16 -7.57
N ARG A 99 -35.09 26.82 -7.66
CA ARG A 99 -34.54 25.95 -6.62
C ARG A 99 -33.03 26.12 -6.47
N SER A 100 -32.29 26.32 -7.56
CA SER A 100 -30.85 26.58 -7.49
C SER A 100 -30.50 27.95 -6.89
N MET A 101 -31.43 28.90 -6.91
CA MET A 101 -31.25 30.21 -6.27
C MET A 101 -31.63 30.20 -4.79
N VAL A 102 -32.62 29.40 -4.40
CA VAL A 102 -33.19 29.40 -3.05
C VAL A 102 -32.64 28.29 -2.16
N THR A 103 -32.49 27.08 -2.69
CA THR A 103 -32.18 25.87 -1.89
C THR A 103 -30.93 25.12 -2.35
N ALA A 104 -30.19 25.58 -3.37
CA ALA A 104 -28.93 24.91 -3.72
C ALA A 104 -27.92 25.13 -2.61
N THR A 105 -27.64 24.07 -1.89
CA THR A 105 -26.50 24.02 -1.00
C THR A 105 -25.23 23.90 -1.83
N ALA A 106 -24.44 24.96 -1.81
CA ALA A 106 -23.06 24.89 -2.26
C ALA A 106 -22.23 24.49 -1.05
N PHE A 107 -21.38 23.47 -1.23
CA PHE A 107 -20.38 23.12 -0.25
C PHE A 107 -19.03 23.62 -0.76
N GLN A 108 -18.33 24.39 0.07
CA GLN A 108 -16.98 24.86 -0.21
C GLN A 108 -16.01 24.04 0.61
N ILE A 109 -15.09 23.38 -0.08
CA ILE A 109 -14.00 22.61 0.53
C ILE A 109 -12.80 23.56 0.66
N LEU A 110 -12.27 23.66 1.87
CA LEU A 110 -11.06 24.41 2.17
C LEU A 110 -10.03 23.44 2.77
N VAL A 111 -8.87 23.34 2.13
CA VAL A 111 -7.70 22.69 2.71
C VAL A 111 -7.04 23.73 3.62
N SER A 112 -6.87 23.40 4.90
CA SER A 112 -6.48 24.40 5.91
C SER A 112 -5.05 24.91 5.73
N ASN A 113 -4.19 24.14 5.07
CA ASN A 113 -2.80 24.50 4.82
C ASN A 113 -2.63 25.13 3.44
N ASN A 114 -2.16 26.37 3.43
CA ASN A 114 -1.86 27.14 2.21
C ASN A 114 -0.35 27.22 1.93
N SER A 115 0.49 26.52 2.70
CA SER A 115 1.92 26.50 2.44
C SER A 115 2.22 25.70 1.16
N PRO A 116 3.21 26.11 0.35
CA PRO A 116 3.57 25.37 -0.85
C PRO A 116 4.14 23.99 -0.46
N ILE A 117 3.83 22.98 -1.27
CA ILE A 117 4.39 21.63 -1.14
C ILE A 117 5.92 21.72 -1.34
N LYS A 118 6.67 21.12 -0.43
CA LYS A 118 8.14 21.12 -0.42
C LYS A 118 8.68 19.71 -0.58
N ALA A 119 9.82 19.62 -1.26
CA ALA A 119 10.60 18.40 -1.31
C ALA A 119 11.21 18.09 0.07
N ILE A 120 11.11 16.83 0.49
CA ILE A 120 11.78 16.30 1.66
C ILE A 120 13.23 16.00 1.26
N THR A 121 14.18 16.72 1.88
CA THR A 121 15.61 16.64 1.53
C THR A 121 16.44 15.76 2.48
N ASP A 122 15.85 15.31 3.58
CA ASP A 122 16.51 14.49 4.57
C ASP A 122 15.63 13.29 4.86
N ASN A 123 15.61 12.30 3.96
CA ASN A 123 14.92 11.03 4.23
C ASN A 123 15.96 9.94 4.45
N THR A 124 15.78 9.15 5.51
CA THR A 124 16.61 7.98 5.77
C THR A 124 15.89 6.68 5.45
N ILE A 125 16.56 5.79 4.73
CA ILE A 125 16.07 4.44 4.44
C ILE A 125 16.85 3.49 5.34
N VAL A 126 16.13 2.73 6.14
CA VAL A 126 16.72 1.80 7.09
C VAL A 126 16.62 0.37 6.56
N THR A 127 17.72 -0.35 6.56
CA THR A 127 17.79 -1.79 6.36
C THR A 127 18.26 -2.45 7.65
N LEU A 128 17.56 -3.48 8.09
CA LEU A 128 17.91 -4.28 9.26
C LEU A 128 18.47 -5.62 8.79
N GLU A 129 19.54 -6.06 9.45
CA GLU A 129 20.23 -7.31 9.17
C GLU A 129 20.40 -8.11 10.46
N GLY A 130 20.31 -9.43 10.38
CA GLY A 130 20.69 -10.33 11.47
C GLY A 130 21.04 -11.72 10.96
N VAL A 131 21.90 -12.44 11.68
CA VAL A 131 22.51 -13.69 11.23
C VAL A 131 22.32 -14.82 12.24
N LEU A 132 22.14 -16.03 11.75
CA LEU A 132 22.28 -17.28 12.49
C LEU A 132 23.48 -18.05 11.90
N PRO A 133 24.62 -18.11 12.61
CA PRO A 133 25.83 -18.74 12.08
C PRO A 133 25.68 -20.27 12.05
N GLY A 134 26.07 -20.87 10.93
CA GLY A 134 26.04 -22.30 10.69
C GLY A 134 27.17 -23.05 11.38
N THR A 135 27.26 -24.35 11.09
CA THR A 135 28.37 -25.20 11.54
C THR A 135 29.48 -25.20 10.49
N GLY A 136 30.70 -24.82 10.89
CA GLY A 136 31.89 -24.73 10.03
C GLY A 136 32.42 -23.31 9.89
N GLU A 137 33.72 -23.16 9.60
CA GLU A 137 34.35 -21.83 9.44
C GLU A 137 33.92 -21.15 8.12
N ASP A 138 33.77 -21.90 7.03
CA ASP A 138 33.38 -21.40 5.70
C ASP A 138 31.99 -21.92 5.26
N ALA A 139 31.01 -21.85 6.15
CA ALA A 139 29.65 -22.28 5.84
C ALA A 139 29.00 -21.35 4.78
N PRO A 140 28.38 -21.88 3.71
CA PRO A 140 27.67 -21.08 2.72
C PRO A 140 26.48 -20.33 3.33
N THR A 141 26.26 -19.10 2.88
CA THR A 141 25.22 -18.20 3.36
C THR A 141 23.96 -18.28 2.50
N ILE A 142 22.80 -18.45 3.14
CA ILE A 142 21.48 -18.29 2.54
C ILE A 142 20.89 -16.99 3.10
N VAL A 143 20.55 -16.06 2.22
CA VAL A 143 19.95 -14.78 2.61
C VAL A 143 18.44 -14.85 2.40
N ILE A 144 17.67 -14.45 3.41
CA ILE A 144 16.21 -14.34 3.34
C ILE A 144 15.87 -12.86 3.50
N THR A 145 15.32 -12.25 2.45
CA THR A 145 14.99 -10.82 2.42
C THR A 145 13.51 -10.58 2.24
N ALA A 146 13.00 -9.51 2.86
CA ALA A 146 11.69 -8.96 2.57
C ALA A 146 11.73 -7.45 2.79
N HIS A 147 11.12 -6.69 1.89
CA HIS A 147 10.95 -5.26 2.10
C HIS A 147 9.70 -4.98 2.95
N TYR A 148 9.79 -4.04 3.90
CA TYR A 148 8.72 -3.77 4.87
C TYR A 148 7.90 -2.50 4.57
N ASP A 149 8.22 -1.78 3.51
CA ASP A 149 7.45 -0.64 3.03
C ASP A 149 6.25 -1.06 2.17
N SER A 150 5.31 -0.13 2.03
CA SER A 150 4.10 -0.25 1.22
C SER A 150 3.91 0.98 0.35
N PHE A 151 2.97 0.87 -0.60
CA PHE A 151 2.69 1.91 -1.58
C PHE A 151 1.19 1.92 -1.91
N GLY A 152 0.68 3.08 -2.29
CA GLY A 152 -0.70 3.29 -2.68
C GLY A 152 -0.93 4.75 -3.08
N LEU A 153 -2.14 5.07 -3.54
CA LEU A 153 -2.51 6.41 -4.00
C LEU A 153 -2.31 7.49 -2.93
N ALA A 154 -2.62 7.16 -1.69
CA ALA A 154 -2.42 8.02 -0.53
C ALA A 154 -1.41 7.37 0.42
N PRO A 155 -0.17 7.88 0.50
CA PRO A 155 0.87 7.30 1.35
C PRO A 155 0.52 7.23 2.85
N TRP A 156 -0.30 8.16 3.33
CA TRP A 156 -0.79 8.16 4.72
C TRP A 156 -1.87 7.10 4.99
N LEU A 157 -2.31 6.37 3.96
CA LEU A 157 -3.31 5.30 4.04
C LEU A 157 -2.78 3.97 3.46
N SER A 158 -1.50 3.89 3.08
CA SER A 158 -0.91 2.67 2.56
C SER A 158 -0.44 1.78 3.73
N TYR A 159 -1.22 0.76 4.09
CA TYR A 159 -0.88 -0.19 5.16
C TYR A 159 -0.12 -1.42 4.64
N GLY A 160 -0.48 -1.92 3.45
CA GLY A 160 0.26 -2.95 2.71
C GLY A 160 0.23 -4.36 3.33
N ALA A 161 -0.93 -4.80 3.84
CA ALA A 161 -1.01 -6.04 4.62
C ALA A 161 -0.46 -7.26 3.87
N ASP A 162 -0.94 -7.55 2.65
CA ASP A 162 -0.35 -8.60 1.83
C ASP A 162 0.94 -8.11 1.17
N SER A 163 0.97 -6.88 0.63
CA SER A 163 2.09 -6.27 -0.10
C SER A 163 2.79 -5.18 0.74
N ASN A 164 3.87 -5.44 1.47
CA ASN A 164 4.52 -6.75 1.69
C ASN A 164 4.54 -7.14 3.19
N GLY A 165 3.47 -6.83 3.94
CA GLY A 165 3.37 -7.25 5.34
C GLY A 165 3.40 -8.76 5.53
N SER A 166 2.88 -9.51 4.55
CA SER A 166 2.88 -10.98 4.55
C SER A 166 4.30 -11.57 4.45
N GLY A 167 5.15 -11.03 3.57
CA GLY A 167 6.54 -11.45 3.42
C GLY A 167 7.35 -11.18 4.70
N VAL A 168 7.18 -10.01 5.30
CA VAL A 168 7.79 -9.66 6.60
C VAL A 168 7.33 -10.59 7.70
N THR A 169 6.03 -10.91 7.75
CA THR A 169 5.47 -11.83 8.77
C THR A 169 6.08 -13.22 8.65
N ILE A 170 6.19 -13.75 7.43
CA ILE A 170 6.83 -15.06 7.20
C ILE A 170 8.31 -14.98 7.58
N LEU A 171 9.04 -13.94 7.19
CA LEU A 171 10.46 -13.77 7.52
C LEU A 171 10.70 -13.81 9.03
N LEU A 172 9.91 -13.07 9.82
CA LEU A 172 10.01 -13.06 11.28
C LEU A 172 9.66 -14.42 11.90
N GLU A 173 8.70 -15.15 11.34
CA GLU A 173 8.41 -16.51 11.78
C GLU A 173 9.52 -17.50 11.43
N LEU A 174 10.15 -17.37 10.27
CA LEU A 174 11.31 -18.18 9.89
C LEU A 174 12.48 -17.92 10.84
N ALA A 175 12.80 -16.67 11.14
CA ALA A 175 13.83 -16.30 12.12
C ALA A 175 13.59 -17.00 13.48
N ARG A 176 12.36 -16.97 13.99
CA ARG A 176 11.97 -17.64 15.23
C ARG A 176 12.10 -19.17 15.16
N LEU A 177 11.70 -19.79 14.05
CA LEU A 177 11.75 -21.24 13.86
C LEU A 177 13.19 -21.74 13.77
N PHE A 178 14.01 -21.10 12.94
CA PHE A 178 15.41 -21.47 12.74
C PHE A 178 16.28 -21.16 13.95
N GLN A 179 16.00 -20.09 14.72
CA GLN A 179 16.71 -19.81 15.98
C GLN A 179 16.79 -21.04 16.90
N LYS A 180 15.72 -21.83 16.98
CA LYS A 180 15.69 -23.04 17.81
C LYS A 180 16.59 -24.15 17.26
N LEU A 181 16.61 -24.34 15.95
CA LEU A 181 17.50 -25.32 15.29
C LEU A 181 18.97 -24.96 15.46
N TYR A 182 19.28 -23.66 15.43
CA TYR A 182 20.63 -23.13 15.57
C TYR A 182 21.12 -23.03 17.03
N SER A 183 20.20 -23.11 17.99
CA SER A 183 20.50 -23.05 19.43
C SER A 183 21.27 -24.29 19.92
N SER A 184 21.06 -25.45 19.32
CA SER A 184 21.75 -26.68 19.70
C SER A 184 22.82 -27.07 18.67
N PRO A 185 24.07 -27.33 19.07
CA PRO A 185 25.14 -27.70 18.14
C PRO A 185 24.85 -28.98 17.33
N SER A 186 24.10 -29.93 17.90
CA SER A 186 23.73 -31.19 17.24
C SER A 186 22.72 -31.02 16.12
N THR A 187 21.88 -29.98 16.18
CA THR A 187 20.86 -29.70 15.17
C THR A 187 21.29 -28.57 14.23
N ARG A 188 22.41 -27.90 14.48
CA ARG A 188 22.83 -26.75 13.69
C ARG A 188 23.26 -27.18 12.27
N PRO A 189 22.62 -26.67 11.21
CA PRO A 189 22.96 -27.01 9.83
C PRO A 189 24.27 -26.32 9.39
N PRO A 190 24.95 -26.84 8.35
CA PRO A 190 26.20 -26.29 7.82
C PRO A 190 25.96 -25.10 6.87
N TYR A 191 25.05 -24.19 7.22
CA TYR A 191 24.71 -23.01 6.44
C TYR A 191 24.55 -21.80 7.36
N ASN A 192 25.06 -20.64 6.95
CA ASN A 192 24.72 -19.37 7.60
C ASN A 192 23.33 -18.94 7.11
N LEU A 193 22.43 -18.58 8.03
CA LEU A 193 21.15 -17.98 7.66
C LEU A 193 21.17 -16.49 7.99
N MET A 194 21.08 -15.67 6.95
CA MET A 194 21.05 -14.22 7.06
C MET A 194 19.65 -13.71 6.77
N PHE A 195 19.13 -12.86 7.63
CA PHE A 195 17.80 -12.24 7.48
C PHE A 195 17.97 -10.75 7.25
N SER A 196 17.31 -10.23 6.22
CA SER A 196 17.33 -8.81 5.89
C SER A 196 15.91 -8.26 5.77
N LEU A 197 15.64 -7.14 6.45
CA LEU A 197 14.41 -6.36 6.29
C LEU A 197 14.77 -5.01 5.68
N THR A 198 14.35 -4.78 4.44
CA THR A 198 14.77 -3.62 3.64
C THR A 198 13.68 -2.55 3.57
N GLY A 199 14.09 -1.28 3.66
CA GLY A 199 13.22 -0.13 3.39
C GLY A 199 13.25 0.28 1.92
N GLY A 200 12.21 0.95 1.43
CA GLY A 200 12.17 1.48 0.06
C GLY A 200 12.12 0.40 -1.03
N GLY A 201 11.54 -0.76 -0.75
CA GLY A 201 11.22 -1.82 -1.72
C GLY A 201 10.39 -1.32 -2.90
N LYS A 202 9.34 -0.55 -2.61
CA LYS A 202 8.42 0.01 -3.62
C LYS A 202 9.06 1.10 -4.48
N TYR A 203 10.16 1.69 -4.00
CA TYR A 203 10.95 2.66 -4.74
C TYR A 203 12.21 2.01 -5.31
N ASN A 204 12.00 1.03 -6.19
CA ASN A 204 13.07 0.34 -6.92
C ASN A 204 14.06 -0.40 -6.00
N PHE A 205 13.59 -0.91 -4.85
CA PHE A 205 14.39 -1.64 -3.86
C PHE A 205 15.64 -0.88 -3.41
N LEU A 206 15.47 0.40 -3.06
CA LEU A 206 16.59 1.29 -2.75
C LEU A 206 17.37 0.81 -1.52
N GLY A 207 16.68 0.34 -0.46
CA GLY A 207 17.35 -0.21 0.72
C GLY A 207 18.19 -1.44 0.39
N THR A 208 17.67 -2.35 -0.44
CA THR A 208 18.39 -3.52 -0.94
C THR A 208 19.60 -3.13 -1.79
N LYS A 209 19.44 -2.18 -2.72
CA LYS A 209 20.53 -1.66 -3.56
C LYS A 209 21.69 -1.14 -2.71
N ARG A 210 21.39 -0.26 -1.74
CA ARG A 210 22.40 0.36 -0.87
C ARG A 210 23.06 -0.64 0.06
N TRP A 211 22.28 -1.56 0.61
CA TRP A 211 22.80 -2.62 1.47
C TRP A 211 23.75 -3.56 0.72
N ILE A 212 23.45 -3.91 -0.54
CA ILE A 212 24.36 -4.70 -1.39
C ILE A 212 25.65 -3.93 -1.70
N GLU A 213 25.54 -2.63 -2.04
CA GLU A 213 26.71 -1.77 -2.29
C GLU A 213 27.62 -1.71 -1.06
N GLU A 214 27.07 -1.43 0.12
CA GLU A 214 27.82 -1.38 1.38
C GLU A 214 28.49 -2.72 1.71
N ASN A 215 27.79 -3.84 1.53
CA ASN A 215 28.35 -5.17 1.79
C ASN A 215 29.40 -5.61 0.77
N LEU A 216 29.35 -5.13 -0.47
CA LEU A 216 30.38 -5.43 -1.47
C LEU A 216 31.65 -4.60 -1.27
N ASP A 217 31.51 -3.37 -0.77
CA ASP A 217 32.63 -2.47 -0.50
C ASP A 217 33.46 -2.92 0.73
N HIS A 218 32.85 -3.61 1.70
CA HIS A 218 33.51 -4.11 2.92
C HIS A 218 33.87 -5.60 2.83
N ALA A 219 34.74 -5.96 1.88
CA ALA A 219 35.08 -7.34 1.52
C ALA A 219 35.59 -8.24 2.67
N GLU A 220 36.19 -7.68 3.73
CA GLU A 220 36.78 -8.48 4.82
C GLU A 220 35.78 -8.96 5.88
N SER A 221 34.59 -8.36 5.98
CA SER A 221 33.58 -8.70 7.01
C SER A 221 32.22 -9.16 6.47
N SER A 222 32.05 -9.11 5.14
CA SER A 222 30.75 -9.31 4.50
C SER A 222 30.48 -10.78 4.17
N LEU A 223 29.39 -11.32 4.71
CA LEU A 223 28.88 -12.65 4.37
C LEU A 223 28.38 -12.76 2.91
N LEU A 224 28.32 -11.64 2.19
CA LEU A 224 27.96 -11.60 0.77
C LEU A 224 29.16 -11.79 -0.16
N HIS A 225 30.39 -11.67 0.34
CA HIS A 225 31.60 -11.86 -0.45
C HIS A 225 31.88 -13.37 -0.58
N ASP A 226 31.77 -13.89 -1.81
CA ASP A 226 32.22 -15.21 -2.28
C ASP A 226 31.45 -16.49 -1.89
N ASN A 227 30.73 -16.56 -0.76
CA ASN A 227 30.09 -17.81 -0.31
C ASN A 227 28.57 -17.75 -0.10
N VAL A 228 27.84 -17.07 -1.00
CA VAL A 228 26.37 -17.04 -0.98
C VAL A 228 25.80 -18.18 -1.81
N ALA A 229 25.06 -19.10 -1.18
CA ALA A 229 24.35 -20.17 -1.88
C ALA A 229 23.22 -19.63 -2.75
N PHE A 230 22.32 -18.84 -2.16
CA PHE A 230 21.31 -18.06 -2.85
C PHE A 230 20.63 -17.04 -1.91
N VAL A 231 19.91 -16.10 -2.52
CA VAL A 231 19.02 -15.15 -1.85
C VAL A 231 17.56 -15.49 -2.16
N LEU A 232 16.78 -15.74 -1.11
CA LEU A 232 15.33 -15.93 -1.14
C LEU A 232 14.64 -14.61 -0.79
N CYS A 233 14.00 -13.97 -1.77
CA CYS A 233 13.21 -12.77 -1.53
C CYS A 233 11.73 -13.14 -1.33
N LEU A 234 11.10 -12.70 -0.24
CA LEU A 234 9.70 -12.97 0.08
C LEU A 234 8.83 -11.76 -0.27
N ASP A 235 7.86 -11.93 -1.15
CA ASP A 235 6.98 -10.84 -1.58
C ASP A 235 5.53 -11.33 -1.74
N THR A 236 4.59 -10.73 -1.01
CA THR A 236 3.13 -10.93 -1.18
C THR A 236 2.75 -12.43 -1.17
N LEU A 237 2.63 -13.02 0.02
CA LEU A 237 2.48 -14.46 0.25
C LEU A 237 1.25 -14.83 1.09
N ALA A 238 0.32 -13.91 1.35
CA ALA A 238 -0.86 -14.22 2.16
C ALA A 238 -1.95 -14.97 1.39
N ASN A 239 -1.99 -14.86 0.06
CA ASN A 239 -3.14 -15.30 -0.74
C ASN A 239 -2.79 -16.35 -1.81
N SER A 240 -3.82 -16.76 -2.57
CA SER A 240 -3.77 -17.75 -3.67
C SER A 240 -3.35 -19.18 -3.27
N ASP A 241 -3.67 -20.15 -4.12
CA ASP A 241 -3.16 -21.54 -4.03
C ASP A 241 -2.03 -21.80 -5.04
N LYS A 242 -1.53 -20.74 -5.66
CA LYS A 242 -0.38 -20.77 -6.56
C LYS A 242 0.78 -20.02 -5.93
N LEU A 243 1.97 -20.59 -6.03
CA LEU A 243 3.23 -19.97 -5.64
C LEU A 243 4.14 -19.91 -6.85
N TYR A 244 4.65 -18.73 -7.16
CA TYR A 244 5.51 -18.47 -8.28
C TYR A 244 6.92 -18.14 -7.79
N MET A 245 7.90 -18.80 -8.38
CA MET A 245 9.31 -18.53 -8.19
C MET A 245 9.79 -17.71 -9.38
N HIS A 246 10.12 -16.45 -9.12
CA HIS A 246 10.60 -15.51 -10.11
C HIS A 246 12.12 -15.55 -10.17
N VAL A 247 12.66 -15.84 -11.35
CA VAL A 247 14.10 -15.95 -11.58
C VAL A 247 14.54 -15.07 -12.75
N SER A 248 15.69 -14.44 -12.59
CA SER A 248 16.35 -13.66 -13.65
C SER A 248 17.07 -14.52 -14.69
N ARG A 249 17.46 -15.73 -14.28
CA ARG A 249 18.12 -16.73 -15.12
C ARG A 249 17.55 -18.11 -14.78
N PRO A 250 17.22 -18.95 -15.77
CA PRO A 250 16.74 -20.30 -15.49
C PRO A 250 17.82 -21.08 -14.72
N PRO A 251 17.49 -21.70 -13.58
CA PRO A 251 18.45 -22.45 -12.79
C PRO A 251 18.89 -23.71 -13.55
N LYS A 252 20.19 -24.02 -13.50
CA LYS A 252 20.74 -25.26 -14.08
C LYS A 252 20.59 -26.41 -13.09
N GLN A 253 20.65 -27.66 -13.58
CA GLN A 253 20.39 -28.87 -12.79
C GLN A 253 21.26 -28.99 -11.52
N ASP A 254 22.48 -28.47 -11.52
CA ASP A 254 23.41 -28.55 -10.39
C ASP A 254 23.49 -27.26 -9.55
N THR A 255 22.50 -26.37 -9.65
CA THR A 255 22.52 -25.11 -8.89
C THR A 255 21.80 -25.22 -7.55
N PRO A 256 22.26 -24.50 -6.50
CA PRO A 256 21.58 -24.40 -5.21
C PRO A 256 20.08 -24.06 -5.33
N ILE A 257 19.75 -23.16 -6.26
CA ILE A 257 18.37 -22.73 -6.52
C ILE A 257 17.54 -23.90 -7.08
N GLN A 258 18.07 -24.68 -8.03
CA GLN A 258 17.34 -25.84 -8.56
C GLN A 258 17.09 -26.90 -7.48
N SER A 259 18.09 -27.17 -6.66
CA SER A 259 17.96 -28.09 -5.52
C SER A 259 16.86 -27.61 -4.57
N PHE A 260 16.84 -26.31 -4.22
CA PHE A 260 15.77 -25.74 -3.39
C PHE A 260 14.38 -25.86 -4.05
N ILE A 261 14.25 -25.60 -5.36
CA ILE A 261 12.99 -25.77 -6.11
C ILE A 261 12.49 -27.20 -5.96
N GLN A 262 13.36 -28.19 -6.19
CA GLN A 262 13.01 -29.61 -6.08
C GLN A 262 12.54 -29.96 -4.67
N GLN A 263 13.24 -29.46 -3.64
CA GLN A 263 12.83 -29.66 -2.24
C GLN A 263 11.45 -29.09 -1.97
N MET A 264 11.16 -27.90 -2.49
CA MET A 264 9.86 -27.26 -2.31
C MET A 264 8.74 -28.01 -3.03
N GLU A 265 8.97 -28.47 -4.27
CA GLU A 265 8.03 -29.31 -5.03
C GLU A 265 7.74 -30.65 -4.30
N GLU A 266 8.75 -31.24 -3.65
CA GLU A 266 8.58 -32.44 -2.83
C GLU A 266 7.74 -32.18 -1.58
N VAL A 267 7.93 -31.06 -0.88
CA VAL A 267 7.07 -30.66 0.25
C VAL A 267 5.63 -30.43 -0.20
N VAL A 268 5.45 -29.76 -1.34
CA VAL A 268 4.12 -29.44 -1.87
C VAL A 268 3.40 -30.70 -2.32
N SER A 269 4.05 -31.58 -3.09
CA SER A 269 3.45 -32.83 -3.58
C SER A 269 3.08 -33.81 -2.46
N SER A 270 3.90 -33.88 -1.40
CA SER A 270 3.63 -34.77 -0.26
C SER A 270 2.53 -34.25 0.67
N ARG A 271 2.51 -32.94 0.97
CA ARG A 271 1.65 -32.38 2.04
C ARG A 271 0.55 -31.45 1.58
N PHE A 272 0.72 -30.79 0.44
CA PHE A 272 -0.17 -29.74 -0.05
C PHE A 272 -0.46 -29.90 -1.55
N PRO A 273 -0.99 -31.05 -2.00
CA PRO A 273 -1.11 -31.40 -3.43
C PRO A 273 -2.00 -30.43 -4.23
N TRP A 274 -2.83 -29.62 -3.56
CA TRP A 274 -3.65 -28.60 -4.20
C TRP A 274 -2.89 -27.29 -4.49
N VAL A 275 -1.71 -27.09 -3.89
CA VAL A 275 -0.87 -25.91 -4.15
C VAL A 275 -0.08 -26.13 -5.43
N LYS A 276 -0.12 -25.16 -6.33
CA LYS A 276 0.64 -25.21 -7.59
C LYS A 276 1.88 -24.35 -7.47
N VAL A 277 3.05 -24.94 -7.72
CA VAL A 277 4.31 -24.21 -7.82
C VAL A 277 4.60 -23.96 -9.29
N GLY A 278 4.93 -22.70 -9.64
CA GLY A 278 5.32 -22.31 -10.98
C GLY A 278 6.67 -21.60 -10.99
N LEU A 279 7.43 -21.77 -12.06
CA LEU A 279 8.68 -21.04 -12.29
C LEU A 279 8.43 -19.97 -13.37
N VAL A 280 8.64 -18.71 -13.01
CA VAL A 280 8.50 -17.56 -13.93
C VAL A 280 9.89 -17.00 -14.19
N HIS A 281 10.32 -17.04 -15.45
CA HIS A 281 11.60 -16.50 -15.86
C HIS A 281 11.41 -15.19 -16.64
N LYS A 282 12.08 -14.13 -16.16
CA LYS A 282 12.15 -12.85 -16.84
C LYS A 282 13.61 -12.41 -16.94
N LYS A 283 14.08 -12.12 -18.14
CA LYS A 283 15.42 -11.54 -18.33
C LYS A 283 15.41 -10.08 -17.84
N ILE A 284 16.46 -9.69 -17.12
CA ILE A 284 16.65 -8.31 -16.65
C ILE A 284 16.90 -7.40 -17.87
N ASN A 285 16.12 -6.33 -17.98
CA ASN A 285 16.35 -5.30 -18.98
C ASN A 285 17.36 -4.28 -18.43
N LEU A 286 18.59 -4.29 -18.94
CA LEU A 286 19.66 -3.37 -18.50
C LEU A 286 19.44 -1.92 -18.94
N VAL A 287 18.51 -1.66 -19.87
CA VAL A 287 18.18 -0.32 -20.34
C VAL A 287 17.21 0.38 -19.39
N GLU A 288 16.33 -0.39 -18.76
CA GLU A 288 15.41 0.14 -17.75
C GLU A 288 16.16 0.41 -16.45
N SER A 289 15.94 1.59 -15.87
CA SER A 289 16.49 1.96 -14.56
C SER A 289 15.77 1.26 -13.40
N THR A 290 14.55 0.77 -13.65
CA THR A 290 13.70 0.11 -12.66
C THR A 290 13.76 -1.41 -12.81
N VAL A 291 13.75 -2.10 -11.67
CA VAL A 291 13.66 -3.56 -11.59
C VAL A 291 12.26 -3.98 -11.15
N ALA A 292 11.82 -5.17 -11.58
CA ALA A 292 10.47 -5.65 -11.29
C ALA A 292 10.35 -6.35 -9.93
N TRP A 293 11.39 -7.09 -9.55
CA TRP A 293 11.47 -7.88 -8.33
C TRP A 293 12.76 -7.62 -7.57
N GLU A 294 12.75 -7.84 -6.26
CA GLU A 294 13.89 -7.58 -5.39
C GLU A 294 15.13 -8.40 -5.80
N HIS A 295 14.92 -9.66 -6.22
CA HIS A 295 16.00 -10.55 -6.62
C HIS A 295 16.83 -10.02 -7.81
N GLU A 296 16.25 -9.17 -8.67
CA GLU A 296 16.95 -8.59 -9.80
C GLU A 296 18.11 -7.69 -9.35
N ARG A 297 18.00 -7.02 -8.18
CA ARG A 297 19.10 -6.22 -7.60
C ARG A 297 20.32 -7.07 -7.27
N TYR A 298 20.10 -8.24 -6.68
CA TYR A 298 21.13 -9.22 -6.40
C TYR A 298 21.74 -9.81 -7.68
N SER A 299 20.89 -10.15 -8.63
CA SER A 299 21.31 -10.72 -9.92
C SER A 299 22.17 -9.76 -10.75
N LEU A 300 21.94 -8.43 -10.66
CA LEU A 300 22.80 -7.41 -11.27
C LEU A 300 24.24 -7.44 -10.72
N ARG A 301 24.41 -7.81 -9.45
CA ARG A 301 25.71 -8.01 -8.79
C ARG A 301 26.20 -9.46 -8.84
N ARG A 302 25.59 -10.31 -9.69
CA ARG A 302 25.94 -11.73 -9.88
C ARG A 302 25.70 -12.62 -8.66
N ILE A 303 24.92 -12.16 -7.69
CA ILE A 303 24.51 -12.97 -6.53
C ILE A 303 23.32 -13.84 -6.94
N PRO A 304 23.38 -15.18 -6.75
CA PRO A 304 22.25 -16.07 -7.09
C PRO A 304 21.02 -15.72 -6.25
N SER A 305 19.89 -15.45 -6.89
CA SER A 305 18.70 -14.94 -6.20
C SER A 305 17.40 -15.28 -6.93
N PHE A 306 16.32 -15.36 -6.17
CA PHE A 306 14.96 -15.51 -6.70
C PHE A 306 13.93 -14.90 -5.75
N THR A 307 12.77 -14.52 -6.28
CA THR A 307 11.64 -14.01 -5.48
C THR A 307 10.52 -15.04 -5.44
N LEU A 308 10.00 -15.34 -4.26
CA LEU A 308 8.83 -16.18 -4.07
C LEU A 308 7.61 -15.27 -3.81
N SER A 309 6.59 -15.39 -4.65
CA SER A 309 5.35 -14.63 -4.54
C SER A 309 4.14 -15.45 -4.95
N HIS A 310 2.95 -15.11 -4.46
CA HIS A 310 1.71 -15.67 -4.98
C HIS A 310 1.25 -14.98 -6.29
N LEU A 311 1.91 -13.89 -6.67
CA LEU A 311 1.64 -13.12 -7.88
C LEU A 311 2.48 -13.62 -9.06
N GLU A 312 1.84 -13.71 -10.23
CA GLU A 312 2.51 -14.09 -11.47
C GLU A 312 3.15 -12.88 -12.18
N ASP A 313 2.50 -11.72 -12.14
CA ASP A 313 2.99 -10.49 -12.76
C ASP A 313 3.52 -9.50 -11.69
N PRO A 314 4.77 -9.01 -11.81
CA PRO A 314 5.29 -7.94 -10.96
C PRO A 314 4.50 -6.62 -11.04
N LYS A 315 3.73 -6.39 -12.11
CA LYS A 315 2.89 -5.19 -12.27
C LYS A 315 1.47 -5.37 -11.74
N SER A 316 1.18 -6.49 -11.07
CA SER A 316 -0.13 -6.72 -10.48
C SER A 316 -0.52 -5.60 -9.51
N GLU A 317 -1.78 -5.25 -9.54
CA GLU A 317 -2.40 -4.14 -8.82
C GLU A 317 -2.43 -4.41 -7.31
N LEU A 318 -2.33 -5.69 -6.93
CA LEU A 318 -2.17 -6.17 -5.56
C LEU A 318 -0.84 -5.72 -4.92
N ARG A 319 0.15 -5.26 -5.69
CA ARG A 319 1.45 -4.79 -5.15
C ARG A 319 1.46 -3.31 -4.72
N GLY A 320 0.35 -2.60 -4.76
CA GLY A 320 0.34 -1.20 -4.35
C GLY A 320 -1.04 -0.58 -4.31
N SER A 321 -1.76 -0.77 -3.19
CA SER A 321 -3.09 -0.19 -2.98
C SER A 321 -3.31 0.26 -1.55
N ILE A 322 -4.08 1.34 -1.37
CA ILE A 322 -4.59 1.76 -0.05
C ILE A 322 -5.62 0.78 0.54
N LEU A 323 -6.24 -0.09 -0.28
CA LEU A 323 -7.20 -1.10 0.18
C LEU A 323 -6.52 -2.40 0.64
N ASP A 324 -5.21 -2.52 0.49
CA ASP A 324 -4.43 -3.64 1.01
C ASP A 324 -4.29 -3.55 2.53
N THR A 325 -5.32 -4.07 3.20
CA THR A 325 -5.47 -4.07 4.65
C THR A 325 -5.63 -5.49 5.19
N MET A 326 -5.60 -5.64 6.52
CA MET A 326 -5.63 -6.95 7.19
C MET A 326 -6.83 -7.82 6.77
N SER A 327 -7.93 -7.24 6.30
CA SER A 327 -9.09 -8.01 5.83
C SER A 327 -8.87 -8.79 4.54
N GLN A 328 -7.87 -8.40 3.74
CA GLN A 328 -7.53 -9.08 2.49
C GLN A 328 -6.59 -10.28 2.69
N VAL A 329 -6.12 -10.51 3.93
CA VAL A 329 -5.13 -11.56 4.25
C VAL A 329 -5.83 -12.85 4.66
N ASP A 330 -5.64 -13.94 3.89
CA ASP A 330 -6.03 -15.28 4.34
C ASP A 330 -4.93 -15.90 5.23
N PHE A 331 -5.10 -15.80 6.56
CA PHE A 331 -4.14 -16.34 7.53
C PHE A 331 -3.89 -17.85 7.38
N ARG A 332 -4.85 -18.63 6.85
CA ARG A 332 -4.63 -20.07 6.62
C ARG A 332 -3.64 -20.29 5.48
N LYS A 333 -3.77 -19.51 4.42
CA LYS A 333 -2.85 -19.54 3.27
C LYS A 333 -1.49 -18.96 3.63
N LEU A 334 -1.44 -17.85 4.36
CA LEU A 334 -0.21 -17.27 4.90
C LEU A 334 0.58 -18.30 5.74
N LYS A 335 -0.10 -18.98 6.67
CA LYS A 335 0.49 -20.04 7.50
C LYS A 335 0.98 -21.21 6.66
N ARG A 336 0.15 -21.69 5.73
CA ARG A 336 0.50 -22.77 4.80
C ARG A 336 1.78 -22.42 4.03
N ASN A 337 1.83 -21.24 3.44
CA ASN A 337 2.98 -20.77 2.66
C ASN A 337 4.23 -20.66 3.53
N GLY A 338 4.11 -20.12 4.74
CA GLY A 338 5.20 -20.10 5.71
C GLY A 338 5.72 -21.50 6.09
N ILE A 339 4.83 -22.49 6.26
CA ILE A 339 5.20 -23.89 6.53
C ILE A 339 5.92 -24.50 5.32
N ILE A 340 5.44 -24.27 4.10
CA ILE A 340 6.07 -24.77 2.87
C ILE A 340 7.50 -24.25 2.77
N ILE A 341 7.69 -22.94 2.98
CA ILE A 341 9.01 -22.30 2.90
C ILE A 341 9.95 -22.81 4.00
N ALA A 342 9.47 -22.90 5.24
CA ALA A 342 10.28 -23.38 6.37
C ALA A 342 10.75 -24.83 6.14
N GLU A 343 9.84 -25.71 5.74
CA GLU A 343 10.13 -27.13 5.52
C GLU A 343 11.02 -27.34 4.29
N ALA A 344 10.84 -26.56 3.21
CA ALA A 344 11.69 -26.60 2.04
C ALA A 344 13.12 -26.14 2.37
N LEU A 345 13.27 -25.04 3.11
CA LEU A 345 14.57 -24.54 3.56
C LEU A 345 15.26 -25.57 4.47
N ALA A 346 14.56 -26.12 5.46
CA ALA A 346 15.15 -27.11 6.34
C ALA A 346 15.57 -28.38 5.60
N ARG A 347 14.73 -28.90 4.68
CA ARG A 347 15.09 -30.04 3.84
C ARG A 347 16.34 -29.77 2.99
N TYR A 348 16.42 -28.60 2.37
CA TYR A 348 17.58 -28.16 1.60
C TYR A 348 18.85 -28.13 2.46
N MET A 349 18.80 -27.48 3.63
CA MET A 349 19.97 -27.28 4.49
C MET A 349 20.52 -28.57 5.11
N TYR A 350 19.66 -29.55 5.43
CA TYR A 350 20.10 -30.85 5.96
C TYR A 350 20.37 -31.89 4.86
N ASN A 351 20.10 -31.54 3.61
CA ASN A 351 20.12 -32.43 2.46
C ASN A 351 19.35 -33.74 2.71
N LEU A 352 18.07 -33.62 3.06
CA LEU A 352 17.26 -34.77 3.52
C LEU A 352 16.90 -35.74 2.39
N SER A 353 16.64 -35.24 1.17
CA SER A 353 16.26 -36.11 0.04
C SER A 353 17.42 -36.98 -0.44
N ASP A 354 18.64 -36.44 -0.53
CA ASP A 354 19.81 -37.23 -0.95
C ASP A 354 20.20 -38.29 0.09
N LYS A 355 19.89 -38.04 1.36
CA LYS A 355 20.11 -38.98 2.46
C LYS A 355 19.05 -40.09 2.56
N GLY A 356 18.12 -40.17 1.60
CA GLY A 356 17.06 -41.17 1.57
C GLY A 356 16.03 -41.02 2.69
N SER A 357 15.88 -39.81 3.23
CA SER A 357 14.86 -39.55 4.27
C SER A 357 13.46 -39.72 3.66
N PRO A 358 12.48 -40.25 4.42
CA PRO A 358 11.11 -40.34 3.94
C PRO A 358 10.57 -38.97 3.50
N LYS A 359 9.82 -38.94 2.39
CA LYS A 359 9.24 -37.71 1.83
C LYS A 359 8.37 -36.95 2.84
N ASP A 360 7.79 -37.66 3.80
CA ASP A 360 6.89 -37.12 4.82
C ASP A 360 7.59 -36.64 6.09
N VAL A 361 8.94 -36.66 6.16
CA VAL A 361 9.68 -36.17 7.33
C VAL A 361 9.37 -34.69 7.56
N GLN A 362 8.97 -34.33 8.78
CA GLN A 362 8.67 -32.95 9.15
C GLN A 362 9.69 -32.49 10.17
N VAL A 363 10.46 -31.47 9.82
CA VAL A 363 11.49 -30.93 10.72
C VAL A 363 10.84 -30.14 11.85
N PHE A 364 9.75 -29.43 11.57
CA PHE A 364 9.09 -28.55 12.54
C PHE A 364 7.81 -29.15 13.15
N LYS A 365 7.74 -30.48 13.26
CA LYS A 365 6.57 -31.18 13.82
C LYS A 365 6.27 -30.69 15.25
N GLY A 366 5.05 -30.18 15.48
CA GLY A 366 4.59 -29.70 16.79
C GLY A 366 5.08 -28.32 17.21
N GLN A 367 6.09 -27.73 16.55
CA GLN A 367 6.55 -26.36 16.81
C GLN A 367 6.05 -25.34 15.76
N LEU A 368 4.94 -25.69 15.12
CA LEU A 368 4.36 -24.99 13.98
C LEU A 368 4.19 -23.50 14.22
N VAL A 369 4.24 -22.77 13.11
CA VAL A 369 3.75 -21.40 12.97
C VAL A 369 2.46 -21.24 13.78
N ARG A 370 2.53 -20.43 14.85
CA ARG A 370 1.41 -20.26 15.79
C ARG A 370 0.39 -19.33 15.15
N ASP A 371 -0.87 -19.78 15.06
CA ASP A 371 -1.95 -19.03 14.43
C ASP A 371 -2.09 -17.62 15.01
N GLY A 372 -2.17 -17.52 16.34
CA GLY A 372 -2.29 -16.23 17.02
C GLY A 372 -1.07 -15.31 16.88
N ARG A 373 0.11 -15.84 16.56
CA ARG A 373 1.31 -14.99 16.40
C ARG A 373 1.33 -14.30 15.04
N MET A 374 0.98 -15.01 13.97
CA MET A 374 0.92 -14.39 12.63
C MET A 374 -0.13 -13.29 12.57
N SER A 375 -1.30 -13.49 13.19
CA SER A 375 -2.33 -12.45 13.28
C SER A 375 -1.85 -11.24 14.07
N ASN A 376 -1.13 -11.45 15.17
CA ASN A 376 -0.59 -10.37 15.99
C ASN A 376 0.53 -9.60 15.28
N LEU A 377 1.42 -10.30 14.59
CA LEU A 377 2.46 -9.66 13.76
C LEU A 377 1.83 -8.85 12.63
N MET A 378 0.82 -9.40 11.95
CA MET A 378 0.10 -8.67 10.91
C MET A 378 -0.60 -7.44 11.48
N SER A 379 -1.32 -7.57 12.60
CA SER A 379 -1.97 -6.44 13.28
C SER A 379 -0.97 -5.36 13.71
N PHE A 380 0.23 -5.76 14.11
CA PHE A 380 1.31 -4.84 14.43
C PHE A 380 1.83 -4.12 13.17
N LEU A 381 2.10 -4.85 12.09
CA LEU A 381 2.56 -4.29 10.81
C LEU A 381 1.53 -3.36 10.16
N THR A 382 0.23 -3.63 10.34
CA THR A 382 -0.86 -2.81 9.81
C THR A 382 -1.40 -1.80 10.82
N SER A 383 -0.72 -1.59 11.96
CA SER A 383 -1.14 -0.60 12.97
C SER A 383 -0.88 0.84 12.51
N VAL A 384 0.10 1.03 11.64
CA VAL A 384 0.47 2.30 11.02
C VAL A 384 0.63 2.11 9.51
N PRO A 385 0.38 3.16 8.70
CA PRO A 385 0.77 3.17 7.29
C PRO A 385 2.29 2.94 7.15
N ARG A 386 2.74 2.29 6.07
CA ARG A 386 4.15 1.95 5.87
C ARG A 386 4.73 2.54 4.59
N ALA A 387 4.27 3.71 4.17
CA ALA A 387 4.91 4.43 3.06
C ALA A 387 6.35 4.82 3.44
N SER A 388 7.32 4.63 2.55
CA SER A 388 8.74 4.82 2.87
C SER A 388 9.10 6.20 3.41
N GLN A 389 8.40 7.24 2.95
CA GLN A 389 8.59 8.62 3.39
C GLN A 389 8.11 8.92 4.83
N LEU A 390 7.31 8.03 5.43
CA LEU A 390 6.80 8.19 6.80
C LEU A 390 7.67 7.47 7.84
N LEU A 391 8.41 6.44 7.41
CA LEU A 391 9.11 5.49 8.29
C LEU A 391 10.21 6.12 9.15
N ASP A 392 10.79 7.23 8.71
CA ASP A 392 11.87 7.95 9.42
C ASP A 392 11.41 9.24 10.12
N LYS A 393 10.17 9.68 9.90
CA LYS A 393 9.69 10.99 10.36
C LYS A 393 8.77 10.91 11.55
N GLU A 394 7.78 10.03 11.48
CA GLU A 394 6.73 9.98 12.48
C GLU A 394 7.13 9.08 13.66
N PRO A 395 6.91 9.51 14.92
CA PRO A 395 7.31 8.74 16.10
C PRO A 395 6.75 7.31 16.13
N SER A 396 5.50 7.14 15.70
CA SER A 396 4.83 5.84 15.63
C SER A 396 5.46 4.90 14.58
N HIS A 397 5.96 5.45 13.48
CA HIS A 397 6.58 4.69 12.41
C HIS A 397 8.04 4.34 12.73
N ILE A 398 8.76 5.26 13.39
CA ILE A 398 10.09 4.97 13.94
C ILE A 398 9.99 3.83 14.98
N LEU A 399 8.95 3.85 15.82
CA LEU A 399 8.68 2.78 16.78
C LEU A 399 8.42 1.43 16.10
N LEU A 400 7.72 1.41 14.96
CA LEU A 400 7.53 0.19 14.15
C LEU A 400 8.89 -0.40 13.75
N VAL A 401 9.77 0.41 13.14
CA VAL A 401 11.10 -0.05 12.69
C VAL A 401 11.98 -0.50 13.88
N ASN A 402 11.97 0.25 14.98
CA ASN A 402 12.70 -0.13 16.19
C ASN A 402 12.16 -1.44 16.81
N SER A 403 10.86 -1.70 16.71
CA SER A 403 10.26 -2.94 17.20
C SER A 403 10.62 -4.13 16.30
N LEU A 404 10.74 -3.94 14.98
CA LEU A 404 11.29 -4.95 14.07
C LEU A 404 12.76 -5.26 14.42
N GLU A 405 13.56 -4.23 14.69
CA GLU A 405 14.95 -4.39 15.16
C GLU A 405 15.00 -5.16 16.49
N HIS A 406 14.07 -4.91 17.41
CA HIS A 406 13.99 -5.65 18.66
C HIS A 406 13.62 -7.13 18.47
N GLU A 407 12.68 -7.44 17.57
CA GLU A 407 12.35 -8.82 17.20
C GLU A 407 13.55 -9.53 16.56
N PHE A 408 14.36 -8.83 15.75
CA PHE A 408 15.63 -9.36 15.24
C PHE A 408 16.60 -9.67 16.39
N LYS A 409 16.85 -8.72 17.30
CA LYS A 409 17.74 -8.92 18.46
C LYS A 409 17.32 -10.06 19.37
N ARG A 410 16.02 -10.40 19.38
CA ARG A 410 15.48 -11.49 20.18
C ARG A 410 15.81 -12.88 19.63
N TYR A 411 15.83 -13.04 18.30
CA TYR A 411 15.96 -14.35 17.65
C TYR A 411 17.26 -14.54 16.88
N LEU A 412 17.91 -13.47 16.46
CA LEU A 412 19.10 -13.47 15.61
C LEU A 412 20.33 -12.99 16.39
N GLN A 413 21.50 -13.30 15.85
CA GLN A 413 22.79 -12.82 16.33
C GLN A 413 23.31 -11.75 15.37
N GLN A 414 24.29 -10.95 15.79
CA GLN A 414 24.94 -9.93 14.94
C GLN A 414 23.93 -9.02 14.23
N VAL A 415 23.05 -8.39 15.00
CA VAL A 415 22.00 -7.53 14.43
C VAL A 415 22.56 -6.15 14.11
N HIS A 416 22.51 -5.78 12.84
CA HIS A 416 23.01 -4.50 12.32
C HIS A 416 21.87 -3.66 11.75
N ARG A 417 21.99 -2.34 11.93
CA ARG A 417 21.06 -1.34 11.40
C ARG A 417 21.83 -0.45 10.43
N HIS A 418 21.51 -0.57 9.15
CA HIS A 418 22.07 0.25 8.08
C HIS A 418 21.11 1.39 7.80
N ALA A 419 21.54 2.63 8.06
CA ALA A 419 20.73 3.81 7.81
C ALA A 419 21.35 4.62 6.66
N PHE A 420 20.69 4.59 5.51
CA PHE A 420 21.12 5.32 4.33
C PHE A 420 20.39 6.66 4.23
N ARG A 421 21.14 7.77 4.27
CA ARG A 421 20.59 9.11 3.98
C ARG A 421 20.73 9.42 2.50
N GLN A 422 19.65 9.89 1.88
CA GLN A 422 19.70 10.34 0.49
C GLN A 422 20.59 11.57 0.32
N ASP A 423 21.29 11.67 -0.82
CA ASP A 423 22.05 12.86 -1.17
C ASP A 423 21.09 14.04 -1.42
N LYS A 424 21.45 15.22 -0.91
CA LYS A 424 20.67 16.45 -1.08
C LYS A 424 20.78 17.04 -2.48
N ARG A 425 21.87 16.78 -3.21
CA ARG A 425 22.12 17.37 -4.53
C ARG A 425 21.55 16.54 -5.67
N ASP A 426 21.63 15.22 -5.55
CA ASP A 426 21.14 14.27 -6.57
C ASP A 426 20.50 13.05 -5.90
N PRO A 427 19.28 13.20 -5.33
CA PRO A 427 18.59 12.09 -4.70
C PRO A 427 18.07 11.09 -5.73
N ASP A 428 18.23 9.78 -5.47
CA ASP A 428 17.63 8.72 -6.31
C ASP A 428 16.10 8.89 -6.44
N ILE A 429 15.43 9.36 -5.37
CA ILE A 429 13.99 9.64 -5.28
C ILE A 429 13.77 10.88 -4.42
N THR A 430 12.87 11.77 -4.84
CA THR A 430 12.42 12.92 -4.05
C THR A 430 11.02 12.68 -3.51
N PHE A 431 10.87 12.77 -2.19
CA PHE A 431 9.55 12.74 -1.54
C PHE A 431 9.04 14.16 -1.32
N PHE A 432 7.73 14.30 -1.16
CA PHE A 432 7.07 15.59 -0.91
C PHE A 432 6.39 15.58 0.46
N ASP A 433 6.22 16.76 1.06
CA ASP A 433 5.50 16.92 2.32
C ASP A 433 3.97 16.99 2.11
N GLN A 434 3.23 17.33 3.17
CA GLN A 434 1.77 17.55 3.16
C GLN A 434 0.92 16.32 2.80
N MET A 435 1.29 15.15 3.33
CA MET A 435 0.58 13.89 3.09
C MET A 435 -0.74 13.75 3.88
N ASP A 436 -0.85 14.43 5.03
CA ASP A 436 -2.07 14.53 5.83
C ASP A 436 -2.43 16.01 5.99
N GLN A 437 -3.68 16.36 5.68
CA GLN A 437 -4.18 17.72 5.71
C GLN A 437 -5.62 17.78 6.23
N PRO A 438 -5.92 18.64 7.23
CA PRO A 438 -7.28 18.82 7.69
C PRO A 438 -8.08 19.59 6.64
N ILE A 439 -9.15 18.95 6.16
CA ILE A 439 -10.11 19.51 5.22
C ILE A 439 -11.31 20.03 6.02
N VAL A 440 -11.65 21.30 5.83
CA VAL A 440 -12.87 21.89 6.39
C VAL A 440 -13.85 22.13 5.26
N MET A 441 -15.07 21.65 5.41
CA MET A 441 -16.13 21.86 4.42
C MET A 441 -17.23 22.74 5.00
N TYR A 442 -17.50 23.86 4.33
CA TYR A 442 -18.51 24.83 4.73
C TYR A 442 -19.74 24.72 3.85
N ARG A 443 -20.93 24.80 4.47
CA ARG A 443 -22.18 25.03 3.75
C ARG A 443 -22.32 26.52 3.47
N VAL A 444 -22.19 26.89 2.21
CA VAL A 444 -22.31 28.27 1.74
C VAL A 444 -23.64 28.50 1.04
N LYS A 445 -24.17 29.72 1.23
CA LYS A 445 -25.38 30.16 0.54
C LYS A 445 -25.07 30.30 -0.96
N PRO A 446 -26.00 29.95 -1.86
CA PRO A 446 -25.80 30.16 -3.29
C PRO A 446 -25.63 31.65 -3.59
N ALA A 447 -24.69 32.00 -4.48
CA ALA A 447 -24.40 33.39 -4.85
C ALA A 447 -25.62 34.13 -5.44
N ALA A 448 -26.56 33.40 -6.04
CA ALA A 448 -27.80 33.96 -6.58
C ALA A 448 -28.90 34.15 -5.53
N PHE A 449 -28.69 33.73 -4.27
CA PHE A 449 -29.65 33.91 -3.18
C PHE A 449 -29.89 35.39 -2.90
N ASP A 450 -28.83 36.20 -2.89
CA ASP A 450 -28.96 37.64 -2.64
C ASP A 450 -29.71 38.35 -3.76
N LEU A 451 -29.56 37.89 -5.02
CA LEU A 451 -30.34 38.37 -6.15
C LEU A 451 -31.83 38.01 -6.01
N PHE A 452 -32.12 36.77 -5.58
CA PHE A 452 -33.49 36.34 -5.30
C PHE A 452 -34.10 37.14 -4.15
N LEU A 453 -33.36 37.36 -3.07
CA LEU A 453 -33.79 38.16 -1.93
C LEU A 453 -34.03 39.62 -2.35
N GLY A 454 -33.14 40.19 -3.15
CA GLY A 454 -33.31 41.52 -3.75
C GLY A 454 -34.58 41.60 -4.60
N GLY A 455 -34.86 40.58 -5.41
CA GLY A 455 -36.11 40.47 -6.16
C GLY A 455 -37.35 40.41 -5.25
N CYS A 456 -37.29 39.65 -4.15
CA CYS A 456 -38.38 39.58 -3.18
C CYS A 456 -38.61 40.92 -2.46
N ILE A 457 -37.53 41.62 -2.09
CA ILE A 457 -37.60 42.95 -1.47
C ILE A 457 -38.22 43.96 -2.45
N ALA A 458 -37.79 43.94 -3.72
CA ALA A 458 -38.35 44.82 -4.75
C ALA A 458 -39.85 44.54 -4.99
N ALA A 459 -40.25 43.27 -5.05
CA ALA A 459 -41.65 42.87 -5.18
C ALA A 459 -42.47 43.32 -3.97
N TYR A 460 -41.96 43.14 -2.75
CA TYR A 460 -42.61 43.60 -1.52
C TYR A 460 -42.80 45.11 -1.51
N LEU A 461 -41.75 45.89 -1.81
CA LEU A 461 -41.83 47.34 -1.89
C LEU A 461 -42.82 47.80 -2.98
N GLY A 462 -42.85 47.10 -4.12
CA GLY A 462 -43.83 47.35 -5.19
C GLY A 462 -45.27 47.10 -4.75
N ILE A 463 -45.54 46.01 -4.02
CA ILE A 463 -46.87 45.70 -3.48
C ILE A 463 -47.29 46.74 -2.44
N VAL A 464 -46.38 47.11 -1.53
CA VAL A 464 -46.64 48.14 -0.51
C VAL A 464 -46.91 49.49 -1.16
N TYR A 465 -46.10 49.89 -2.15
CA TYR A 465 -46.32 51.13 -2.90
C TYR A 465 -47.68 51.14 -3.60
N TYR A 466 -48.03 50.04 -4.27
CA TYR A 466 -49.33 49.89 -4.93
C TYR A 466 -50.50 49.91 -3.94
N ALA A 467 -50.36 49.26 -2.78
CA ALA A 467 -51.36 49.27 -1.72
C ALA A 467 -51.54 50.66 -1.11
N ILE A 468 -50.45 51.43 -0.93
CA ILE A 468 -50.51 52.82 -0.49
C ILE A 468 -51.20 53.67 -1.56
N GLN A 469 -50.76 53.60 -2.83
CA GLN A 469 -51.38 54.34 -3.93
C GLN A 469 -52.88 54.09 -4.01
N LYS A 470 -53.30 52.81 -4.02
CA LYS A 470 -54.72 52.48 -4.01
C LYS A 470 -55.41 52.95 -2.74
N GLY A 471 -54.80 52.80 -1.56
CA GLY A 471 -55.35 53.31 -0.30
C GLY A 471 -55.54 54.83 -0.26
N THR A 472 -54.64 55.61 -0.86
CA THR A 472 -54.81 57.06 -1.07
C THR A 472 -55.90 57.35 -2.10
N GLN A 473 -55.97 56.57 -3.18
CA GLN A 473 -57.02 56.71 -4.20
C GLN A 473 -58.42 56.37 -3.65
N THR A 474 -58.53 55.42 -2.72
CA THR A 474 -59.77 55.15 -1.97
C THR A 474 -60.10 56.27 -0.99
N ARG A 475 -59.09 56.96 -0.45
CA ARG A 475 -59.28 58.12 0.43
C ARG A 475 -59.77 59.35 -0.33
N ASP A 476 -59.24 59.59 -1.53
CA ASP A 476 -59.70 60.64 -2.45
C ASP A 476 -61.10 60.31 -3.02
N TRP A 477 -61.50 59.04 -3.06
CA TRP A 477 -62.87 58.61 -3.36
C TRP A 477 -63.85 58.75 -2.17
N ILE A 478 -63.38 58.83 -0.93
CA ILE A 478 -64.21 58.83 0.30
C ILE A 478 -64.31 60.22 0.96
N GLY A 479 -63.55 61.23 0.54
CA GLY A 479 -63.78 62.63 0.92
C GLY A 479 -63.34 63.58 -0.20
N PHE A 480 -64.13 64.52 -0.70
CA PHE A 480 -65.29 65.22 -0.15
C PHE A 480 -66.29 65.48 -1.29
N GLU A 481 -67.53 64.99 -1.16
CA GLU A 481 -68.71 65.56 -1.82
C GLU A 481 -69.48 66.40 -0.79
N HIS A 482 -69.59 67.69 -1.11
CA HIS A 482 -70.56 68.72 -0.66
C HIS A 482 -70.45 69.43 0.70
N PRO A 483 -70.96 70.68 0.80
CA PRO A 483 -71.41 71.62 -0.25
C PRO A 483 -70.50 72.83 -0.45
#